data_AF-A0A673TVJ8-F1
#
_entry.id   AF-A0A673TVJ8-F1
#
_cell.length_a   1.000
_cell.length_b   1.000
_cell.length_c   1.000
_cell.angle_alpha   90.00
_cell.angle_beta   90.00
_cell.angle_gamma   90.00
#
_symmetry.space_group_name_H-M   'P 1'
#
loop_
_entity.id
_entity.type
_entity.pdbx_description
1 polymer ?
#
loop_
_entity_poly.entity_id
_entity_poly.type
_entity_poly.pdbx_seq_one_letter_code
_entity_poly.pdbx_strand_id
1 'polypeptide(L)'
;AGEAEGGTQNREEKEEKEEEKEGAAAAVLMTKGALNLPGDLLSQKRKEAQDGGPQGVRLELHPLLNRWALWFFKNDRSRAWQDNLHLVTKFDTVEDFWAMYSHIQLASKLSSGCDYALFKDGIEPMWEDSRNKRGGRWLVSLAKQQRHSELDRLWLETLLCLIGESFDEHSREVCGAVVNIRTKADKIAVWTREAENQAGVLHIGRVYKERLGLSTKIVIGYQAHADTATKSNSLAKNKFVV
;
A
#
# COMPACT_ATOMS: atom_id res chain seq x y z
N ALA A 1 12.50 42.75 20.55
CA ALA A 1 12.73 41.56 19.72
C ALA A 1 11.64 40.55 20.04
N GLY A 2 10.63 40.40 19.17
CA GLY A 2 9.51 39.50 19.45
C GLY A 2 8.30 39.68 18.55
N GLU A 3 8.48 39.77 17.23
CA GLU A 3 7.35 39.83 16.28
C GLU A 3 7.54 38.97 15.01
N ALA A 4 8.45 37.99 15.01
CA ALA A 4 8.75 37.18 13.82
C ALA A 4 8.20 35.73 13.85
N GLU A 5 7.71 35.21 14.99
CA GLU A 5 7.34 33.79 15.10
C GLU A 5 5.86 33.48 14.81
N GLY A 6 4.95 34.47 14.85
CA GLY A 6 3.51 34.25 14.62
C GLY A 6 3.07 34.18 13.15
N GLY A 7 3.94 34.59 12.21
CA GLY A 7 3.63 34.62 10.78
C GLY A 7 3.78 33.28 10.06
N THR A 8 4.73 32.45 10.51
CA THR A 8 5.06 31.16 9.88
C THR A 8 4.02 30.09 10.20
N GLN A 9 3.54 30.06 11.44
CA GLN A 9 2.54 29.09 11.91
C GLN A 9 1.18 29.25 11.23
N ASN A 10 0.74 30.49 11.01
CA ASN A 10 -0.51 30.78 10.30
C ASN A 10 -0.44 30.47 8.79
N ARG A 11 0.77 30.45 8.21
CA ARG A 11 0.98 30.10 6.80
C ARG A 11 0.96 28.59 6.60
N GLU A 12 1.63 27.85 7.48
CA GLU A 12 1.61 26.38 7.49
C GLU A 12 0.19 25.84 7.73
N GLU A 13 -0.59 26.43 8.65
CA GLU A 13 -1.99 26.01 8.87
C GLU A 13 -2.91 26.31 7.68
N LYS A 14 -2.61 27.35 6.90
CA LYS A 14 -3.39 27.71 5.72
C LYS A 14 -3.04 26.82 4.53
N GLU A 15 -1.76 26.51 4.35
CA GLU A 15 -1.28 25.54 3.36
C GLU A 15 -1.80 24.11 3.70
N GLU A 16 -1.80 23.69 4.98
CA GLU A 16 -2.40 22.40 5.40
C GLU A 16 -3.91 22.34 5.10
N LYS A 17 -4.66 23.44 5.27
CA LYS A 17 -6.10 23.49 4.94
C LYS A 17 -6.40 23.49 3.44
N GLU A 18 -5.52 24.08 2.63
CA GLU A 18 -5.63 24.03 1.16
C GLU A 18 -5.25 22.64 0.63
N GLU A 19 -4.17 22.03 1.12
CA GLU A 19 -3.80 20.65 0.78
C GLU A 19 -4.86 19.63 1.24
N GLU A 20 -5.48 19.82 2.41
CA GLU A 20 -6.57 18.97 2.89
C GLU A 20 -7.81 19.08 1.99
N LYS A 21 -8.12 20.27 1.48
CA LYS A 21 -9.21 20.49 0.51
C LYS A 21 -8.91 19.88 -0.85
N GLU A 22 -7.69 20.03 -1.37
CA GLU A 22 -7.29 19.43 -2.66
C GLU A 22 -7.19 17.91 -2.57
N GLY A 23 -6.65 17.36 -1.49
CA GLY A 23 -6.61 15.93 -1.23
C GLY A 23 -8.00 15.31 -1.04
N ALA A 24 -8.91 16.03 -0.38
CA ALA A 24 -10.31 15.63 -0.29
C ALA A 24 -11.01 15.67 -1.65
N ALA A 25 -10.75 16.68 -2.47
CA ALA A 25 -11.30 16.80 -3.82
C ALA A 25 -10.77 15.69 -4.75
N ALA A 26 -9.48 15.36 -4.68
CA ALA A 26 -8.88 14.26 -5.43
C ALA A 26 -9.42 12.89 -4.99
N ALA A 27 -9.57 12.66 -3.67
CA ALA A 27 -10.20 11.43 -3.16
C ALA A 27 -11.69 11.31 -3.56
N VAL A 28 -12.40 12.44 -3.59
CA VAL A 28 -13.78 12.52 -4.13
C VAL A 28 -13.77 12.28 -5.64
N LEU A 29 -12.76 12.74 -6.38
CA LEU A 29 -12.60 12.44 -7.80
C LEU A 29 -12.27 10.95 -8.04
N MET A 30 -11.53 10.30 -7.15
CA MET A 30 -11.25 8.86 -7.25
C MET A 30 -12.47 8.01 -6.87
N THR A 31 -13.33 8.49 -5.97
CA THR A 31 -14.58 7.77 -5.57
C THR A 31 -15.78 8.10 -6.46
N LYS A 32 -15.89 9.32 -7.00
CA LYS A 32 -16.91 9.70 -8.00
C LYS A 32 -16.48 9.42 -9.44
N GLY A 33 -15.17 9.33 -9.67
CA GLY A 33 -14.52 8.90 -10.91
C GLY A 33 -14.11 7.43 -10.87
N ALA A 34 -14.66 6.65 -9.94
CA ALA A 34 -15.03 5.27 -10.23
C ALA A 34 -16.09 5.28 -11.35
N LEU A 35 -15.68 5.76 -12.54
CA LEU A 35 -16.10 5.11 -13.76
C LEU A 35 -15.89 3.63 -13.46
N ASN A 36 -16.98 2.87 -13.54
CA ASN A 36 -16.90 1.47 -13.86
C ASN A 36 -15.98 1.38 -15.08
N LEU A 37 -14.68 1.27 -14.86
CA LEU A 37 -13.74 0.74 -15.80
C LEU A 37 -14.10 -0.73 -15.79
N PRO A 38 -14.86 -1.21 -16.78
CA PRO A 38 -15.24 -2.59 -16.79
C PRO A 38 -13.92 -3.29 -17.11
N GLY A 39 -13.33 -3.94 -16.11
CA GLY A 39 -12.22 -4.88 -16.34
C GLY A 39 -12.60 -5.91 -17.41
N ASP A 40 -13.92 -6.12 -17.60
CA ASP A 40 -14.50 -6.93 -18.67
C ASP A 40 -14.56 -6.26 -20.04
N LEU A 41 -14.50 -4.92 -20.20
CA LEU A 41 -14.60 -4.31 -21.53
C LEU A 41 -13.31 -4.47 -22.34
N LEU A 42 -12.14 -4.47 -21.70
CA LEU A 42 -10.87 -4.76 -22.38
C LEU A 42 -10.73 -6.25 -22.74
N SER A 43 -11.44 -7.14 -22.05
CA SER A 43 -11.51 -8.57 -22.36
C SER A 43 -12.62 -8.92 -23.37
N GLN A 44 -13.79 -8.27 -23.30
CA GLN A 44 -14.90 -8.50 -24.23
C GLN A 44 -14.66 -7.87 -25.59
N LYS A 45 -14.04 -6.68 -25.66
CA LYS A 45 -13.70 -6.03 -26.94
C LYS A 45 -12.63 -6.78 -27.75
N ARG A 46 -11.98 -7.80 -27.17
CA ARG A 46 -11.02 -8.70 -27.86
C ARG A 46 -11.68 -9.92 -28.51
N LYS A 47 -12.92 -10.29 -28.15
CA LYS A 47 -13.62 -11.43 -28.77
C LYS A 47 -14.37 -11.07 -30.05
N GLU A 48 -14.61 -9.80 -30.34
CA GLU A 48 -15.35 -9.36 -31.55
C GLU A 48 -14.45 -8.85 -32.69
N ALA A 49 -13.14 -8.77 -32.50
CA ALA A 49 -12.19 -8.40 -33.55
C ALA A 49 -11.58 -9.66 -34.19
N GLN A 50 -12.42 -10.43 -34.89
CA GLN A 50 -11.94 -11.51 -35.77
C GLN A 50 -12.64 -11.41 -37.13
N ASP A 51 -12.40 -10.31 -37.84
CA ASP A 51 -12.50 -10.26 -39.30
C ASP A 51 -11.51 -9.23 -39.89
N GLY A 52 -11.03 -9.49 -41.10
CA GLY A 52 -9.72 -9.13 -41.67
C GLY A 52 -9.22 -7.68 -41.60
N GLY A 53 -7.93 -7.53 -41.27
CA GLY A 53 -7.12 -6.28 -41.36
C GLY A 53 -5.69 -6.48 -40.86
N PRO A 54 -4.66 -5.78 -41.38
CA PRO A 54 -3.27 -6.22 -41.39
C PRO A 54 -2.66 -6.28 -39.99
N GLN A 55 -2.03 -7.43 -39.69
CA GLN A 55 -1.29 -7.81 -38.48
C GLN A 55 -1.10 -6.68 -37.45
N GLY A 56 -2.14 -6.45 -36.65
CA GLY A 56 -2.03 -5.67 -35.44
C GLY A 56 -1.05 -6.38 -34.51
N VAL A 57 0.03 -5.69 -34.14
CA VAL A 57 0.97 -6.15 -33.10
C VAL A 57 0.13 -6.47 -31.88
N ARG A 58 -0.03 -7.77 -31.57
CA ARG A 58 -0.60 -8.18 -30.29
C ARG A 58 0.38 -7.66 -29.24
N LEU A 59 -0.04 -6.66 -28.47
CA LEU A 59 0.70 -6.24 -27.29
C LEU A 59 0.79 -7.48 -26.38
N GLU A 60 1.95 -8.13 -26.37
CA GLU A 60 2.25 -9.21 -25.44
C GLU A 60 2.39 -8.57 -24.06
N LEU A 61 1.35 -8.73 -23.24
CA LEU A 61 1.37 -8.30 -21.84
C LEU A 61 2.23 -9.27 -21.03
N HIS A 62 2.89 -8.77 -20.00
CA HIS A 62 3.75 -9.57 -19.14
C HIS A 62 2.96 -10.03 -17.91
N PRO A 63 2.59 -11.32 -17.81
CA PRO A 63 1.81 -11.81 -16.69
C PRO A 63 2.64 -11.82 -15.40
N LEU A 64 2.02 -11.43 -14.30
CA LEU A 64 2.55 -11.58 -12.94
C LEU A 64 2.27 -13.01 -12.44
N LEU A 65 3.08 -13.47 -11.47
CA LEU A 65 2.86 -14.78 -10.84
C LEU A 65 1.52 -14.87 -10.09
N ASN A 66 1.13 -13.76 -9.47
CA ASN A 66 -0.11 -13.63 -8.71
C ASN A 66 -0.94 -12.46 -9.25
N ARG A 67 -2.26 -12.60 -9.17
CA ARG A 67 -3.18 -11.47 -9.30
C ARG A 67 -3.19 -10.68 -7.99
N TRP A 68 -3.21 -9.36 -8.11
CA TRP A 68 -3.20 -8.44 -6.97
C TRP A 68 -4.44 -7.55 -6.97
N ALA A 69 -4.83 -7.10 -5.79
CA ALA A 69 -5.94 -6.21 -5.52
C ALA A 69 -5.43 -4.99 -4.75
N LEU A 70 -5.62 -3.79 -5.32
CA LEU A 70 -5.35 -2.53 -4.64
C LEU A 70 -6.61 -2.09 -3.90
N TRP A 71 -6.43 -1.74 -2.64
CA TRP A 71 -7.45 -1.20 -1.76
C TRP A 71 -7.07 0.19 -1.29
N PHE A 72 -8.07 1.03 -1.09
CA PHE A 72 -7.95 2.35 -0.53
C PHE A 72 -8.81 2.44 0.73
N PHE A 73 -8.23 2.93 1.82
CA PHE A 73 -8.94 3.20 3.05
C PHE A 73 -8.91 4.69 3.33
N LYS A 74 -10.05 5.26 3.69
CA LYS A 74 -10.14 6.64 4.18
C LYS A 74 -10.86 6.63 5.51
N ASN A 75 -10.18 7.05 6.58
CA ASN A 75 -10.77 7.07 7.91
C ASN A 75 -11.91 8.11 8.02
N ASP A 76 -13.14 7.67 7.84
CA ASP A 76 -14.34 8.43 8.18
C ASP A 76 -14.89 7.92 9.52
N ARG A 77 -14.80 8.77 10.55
CA ARG A 77 -15.22 8.45 11.91
C ARG A 77 -16.74 8.26 12.06
N SER A 78 -17.52 8.64 11.05
CA SER A 78 -18.97 8.46 11.04
C SER A 78 -19.41 7.08 10.55
N ARG A 79 -18.51 6.30 9.94
CA ARG A 79 -18.80 5.00 9.34
C ARG A 79 -18.09 3.88 10.09
N ALA A 80 -18.57 2.64 9.92
CA ALA A 80 -17.83 1.48 10.41
C ALA A 80 -16.49 1.37 9.67
N TRP A 81 -15.49 0.78 10.33
CA TRP A 81 -14.14 0.68 9.75
C TRP A 81 -14.14 -0.07 8.42
N GLN A 82 -14.89 -1.17 8.33
CA GLN A 82 -14.99 -1.99 7.13
C GLN A 82 -15.55 -1.19 5.95
N ASP A 83 -16.50 -0.29 6.20
CA ASP A 83 -17.16 0.53 5.17
C ASP A 83 -16.24 1.59 4.57
N ASN A 84 -15.13 1.90 5.26
CA ASN A 84 -14.12 2.85 4.82
C ASN A 84 -13.06 2.22 3.92
N LEU A 85 -13.04 0.89 3.82
CA LEU A 85 -12.14 0.14 2.98
C LEU A 85 -12.80 -0.14 1.63
N HIS A 86 -12.17 0.32 0.55
CA HIS A 86 -12.70 0.22 -0.80
C HIS A 86 -11.71 -0.49 -1.72
N LEU A 87 -12.19 -1.50 -2.44
CA LEU A 87 -11.43 -2.09 -3.55
C LEU A 87 -11.35 -1.07 -4.69
N VAL A 88 -10.13 -0.73 -5.11
CA VAL A 88 -9.89 0.22 -6.20
C VAL A 88 -9.86 -0.54 -7.53
N THR A 89 -8.96 -1.52 -7.65
CA THR A 89 -8.79 -2.31 -8.87
C THR A 89 -8.06 -3.62 -8.59
N LYS A 90 -8.13 -4.55 -9.56
CA LYS A 90 -7.35 -5.79 -9.58
C LYS A 90 -6.57 -5.88 -10.88
N PHE A 91 -5.37 -6.43 -10.82
CA PHE A 91 -4.49 -6.59 -11.97
C PHE A 91 -3.64 -7.85 -11.84
N ASP A 92 -3.27 -8.44 -12.98
CA ASP A 92 -2.42 -9.63 -13.08
C ASP A 92 -1.31 -9.49 -14.14
N THR A 93 -1.11 -8.30 -14.68
CA THR A 93 -0.02 -7.99 -15.61
C THR A 93 0.84 -6.81 -15.14
N VAL A 94 2.08 -6.74 -15.62
CA VAL A 94 3.01 -5.64 -15.33
C VAL A 94 2.49 -4.32 -15.90
N GLU A 95 1.90 -4.35 -17.10
CA GLU A 95 1.33 -3.18 -17.76
C GLU A 95 0.16 -2.62 -16.97
N ASP A 96 -0.75 -3.48 -16.49
CA ASP A 96 -1.89 -3.06 -15.68
C ASP A 96 -1.43 -2.50 -14.32
N PHE A 97 -0.36 -3.05 -13.73
CA PHE A 97 0.25 -2.47 -12.54
C PHE A 97 0.74 -1.05 -12.78
N TRP A 98 1.53 -0.82 -13.84
CA TRP A 98 2.07 0.51 -14.13
C TRP A 98 1.00 1.50 -14.56
N ALA A 99 0.00 1.04 -15.33
CA ALA A 99 -1.16 1.84 -15.68
C ALA A 99 -1.94 2.24 -14.42
N MET A 100 -2.17 1.32 -13.49
CA MET A 100 -2.78 1.67 -12.20
C MET A 100 -1.90 2.68 -11.43
N TYR A 101 -0.61 2.39 -11.26
CA TYR A 101 0.29 3.20 -10.45
C TYR A 101 0.42 4.64 -10.98
N SER A 102 0.40 4.83 -12.29
CA SER A 102 0.48 6.17 -12.92
C SER A 102 -0.80 7.00 -12.77
N HIS A 103 -1.95 6.37 -12.54
CA HIS A 103 -3.24 7.04 -12.45
C HIS A 103 -3.72 7.26 -11.02
N ILE A 104 -3.14 6.56 -10.03
CA ILE A 104 -3.43 6.81 -8.62
C ILE A 104 -2.59 7.97 -8.08
N GLN A 105 -3.07 8.56 -6.98
CA GLN A 105 -2.32 9.57 -6.25
C GLN A 105 -1.16 8.92 -5.49
N LEU A 106 0.00 9.59 -5.49
CA LEU A 106 1.15 9.14 -4.71
C LEU A 106 0.83 9.12 -3.21
N ALA A 107 1.44 8.19 -2.48
CA ALA A 107 1.19 7.99 -1.05
C ALA A 107 1.51 9.25 -0.24
N SER A 108 2.59 9.96 -0.58
CA SER A 108 3.00 11.22 0.06
C SER A 108 1.98 12.35 -0.09
N LYS A 109 1.13 12.30 -1.11
CA LYS A 109 0.13 13.33 -1.41
C LYS A 109 -1.22 13.05 -0.77
N LEU A 110 -1.42 11.88 -0.17
CA LEU A 110 -2.69 11.55 0.47
C LEU A 110 -2.89 12.35 1.75
N SER A 111 -4.16 12.64 2.08
CA SER A 111 -4.52 13.21 3.38
C SER A 111 -4.24 12.25 4.52
N SER A 112 -3.86 12.78 5.69
CA SER A 112 -3.69 11.96 6.90
C SER A 112 -4.96 11.19 7.25
N GLY A 113 -4.81 9.91 7.61
CA GLY A 113 -5.91 8.98 7.84
C GLY A 113 -6.29 8.15 6.63
N CYS A 114 -5.64 8.35 5.49
CA CYS A 114 -5.76 7.48 4.32
C CYS A 114 -4.69 6.37 4.32
N ASP A 115 -5.04 5.22 3.76
CA ASP A 115 -4.14 4.09 3.55
C ASP A 115 -4.29 3.53 2.14
N TYR A 116 -3.20 3.03 1.57
CA TYR A 116 -3.25 2.09 0.45
C TYR A 116 -2.84 0.71 0.92
N ALA A 117 -3.45 -0.32 0.35
CA ALA A 117 -3.09 -1.70 0.60
C ALA A 117 -3.08 -2.50 -0.71
N LEU A 118 -1.97 -3.17 -1.01
CA LEU A 118 -1.88 -4.10 -2.14
C LEU A 118 -1.80 -5.53 -1.61
N PHE A 119 -2.80 -6.35 -1.88
CA PHE A 119 -2.89 -7.73 -1.39
C PHE A 119 -3.11 -8.69 -2.55
N LYS A 120 -2.69 -9.95 -2.40
CA LYS A 120 -2.99 -11.00 -3.37
C LYS A 120 -4.51 -11.14 -3.50
N ASP A 121 -5.00 -11.49 -4.69
CA ASP A 121 -6.43 -11.63 -4.93
C ASP A 121 -7.03 -12.71 -4.00
N GLY A 122 -8.21 -12.40 -3.46
CA GLY A 122 -8.87 -13.22 -2.45
C GLY A 122 -8.30 -13.10 -1.03
N ILE A 123 -7.42 -12.12 -0.76
CA ILE A 123 -7.00 -11.76 0.59
C ILE A 123 -7.43 -10.32 0.87
N GLU A 124 -8.24 -10.13 1.91
CA GLU A 124 -8.62 -8.80 2.36
C GLU A 124 -7.53 -8.21 3.28
N PRO A 125 -7.27 -6.89 3.22
CA PRO A 125 -6.24 -6.23 4.02
C PRO A 125 -6.71 -5.99 5.47
N MET A 126 -7.21 -7.04 6.11
CA MET A 126 -7.72 -7.04 7.47
C MET A 126 -7.21 -8.26 8.25
N TRP A 127 -7.15 -8.13 9.57
CA TRP A 127 -6.57 -9.16 10.45
C TRP A 127 -7.54 -10.33 10.67
N GLU A 128 -8.82 -10.11 10.42
CA GLU A 128 -9.90 -11.11 10.47
C GLU A 128 -9.82 -12.11 9.31
N ASP A 129 -9.17 -11.73 8.19
CA ASP A 129 -8.99 -12.63 7.04
C ASP A 129 -8.27 -13.91 7.48
N SER A 130 -8.80 -15.05 7.02
CA SER A 130 -8.27 -16.38 7.34
C SER A 130 -6.77 -16.56 7.09
N ARG A 131 -6.22 -15.84 6.11
CA ARG A 131 -4.79 -15.87 5.74
C ARG A 131 -3.96 -14.89 6.56
N ASN A 132 -4.56 -13.88 7.19
CA ASN A 132 -3.84 -12.89 8.00
C ASN A 132 -3.94 -13.16 9.51
N LYS A 133 -4.99 -13.83 10.00
CA LYS A 133 -5.24 -13.98 11.45
C LYS A 133 -4.11 -14.60 12.27
N ARG A 134 -3.32 -15.51 11.70
CA ARG A 134 -2.13 -16.12 12.33
C ARG A 134 -0.81 -15.46 11.92
N GLY A 135 -0.93 -14.45 11.07
CA GLY A 135 0.19 -13.75 10.48
C GLY A 135 0.75 -12.64 11.33
N GLY A 136 1.51 -11.79 10.66
CA GLY A 136 2.09 -10.59 11.22
C GLY A 136 2.68 -9.73 10.12
N ARG A 137 3.36 -8.67 10.51
CA ARG A 137 3.88 -7.67 9.58
C ARG A 137 5.28 -7.20 9.94
N TRP A 138 6.12 -7.03 8.92
CA TRP A 138 7.34 -6.22 9.02
C TRP A 138 6.96 -4.75 8.93
N LEU A 139 7.42 -3.93 9.87
CA LEU A 139 7.03 -2.54 9.98
C LEU A 139 8.23 -1.60 9.77
N VAL A 140 8.12 -0.73 8.77
CA VAL A 140 9.01 0.42 8.54
C VAL A 140 8.24 1.66 8.95
N SER A 141 8.81 2.48 9.84
CA SER A 141 8.21 3.74 10.27
C SER A 141 9.03 4.91 9.74
N LEU A 142 8.36 5.87 9.12
CA LEU A 142 8.93 7.11 8.61
C LEU A 142 8.39 8.27 9.42
N ALA A 143 9.27 9.16 9.83
CA ALA A 143 8.85 10.39 10.48
C ALA A 143 8.29 11.38 9.44
N LYS A 144 7.40 12.31 9.85
CA LYS A 144 6.66 13.22 8.94
C LYS A 144 7.59 13.92 7.94
N GLN A 145 8.77 14.36 8.37
CA GLN A 145 9.74 15.06 7.52
C GLN A 145 10.32 14.20 6.38
N GLN A 146 10.23 12.87 6.47
CA GLN A 146 10.69 11.96 5.43
C GLN A 146 9.61 11.65 4.38
N ARG A 147 8.38 12.15 4.56
CA ARG A 147 7.24 11.86 3.68
C ARG A 147 7.53 12.22 2.23
N HIS A 148 8.00 13.43 1.99
CA HIS A 148 8.19 13.95 0.64
C HIS A 148 9.49 13.46 -0.02
N SER A 149 10.44 12.94 0.75
CA SER A 149 11.72 12.46 0.23
C SER A 149 11.79 10.94 0.05
N GLU A 150 11.20 10.17 0.98
CA GLU A 150 11.42 8.71 1.03
C GLU A 150 10.15 7.88 0.84
N LEU A 151 8.96 8.39 1.22
CA LEU A 151 7.77 7.55 1.33
C LEU A 151 7.37 6.92 0.00
N ASP A 152 7.29 7.73 -1.07
CA ASP A 152 6.86 7.23 -2.38
C ASP A 152 7.86 6.22 -2.96
N ARG A 153 9.17 6.47 -2.76
CA ARG A 153 10.23 5.55 -3.17
C ARG A 153 10.13 4.22 -2.45
N LEU A 154 10.03 4.25 -1.12
CA LEU A 154 9.93 3.03 -0.31
C LEU A 154 8.62 2.28 -0.58
N TRP A 155 7.52 3.00 -0.79
CA TRP A 155 6.26 2.39 -1.14
C TRP A 155 6.33 1.69 -2.50
N LEU A 156 6.85 2.37 -3.53
CA LEU A 156 7.05 1.76 -4.84
C LEU A 156 7.96 0.53 -4.77
N GLU A 157 9.11 0.61 -4.09
CA GLU A 157 10.01 -0.54 -3.94
C GLU A 157 9.32 -1.71 -3.21
N THR A 158 8.46 -1.42 -2.24
CA THR A 158 7.62 -2.43 -1.58
C THR A 158 6.67 -3.09 -2.58
N LEU A 159 5.96 -2.29 -3.40
CA LEU A 159 5.06 -2.83 -4.44
C LEU A 159 5.82 -3.71 -5.43
N LEU A 160 7.01 -3.29 -5.87
CA LEU A 160 7.87 -4.05 -6.79
C LEU A 160 8.37 -5.35 -6.15
N CYS A 161 8.73 -5.34 -4.87
CA CYS A 161 9.09 -6.56 -4.13
C CYS A 161 7.93 -7.58 -4.11
N LEU A 162 6.70 -7.10 -3.96
CA LEU A 162 5.49 -7.92 -3.97
C LEU A 162 5.24 -8.51 -5.35
N ILE A 163 5.00 -7.66 -6.36
CA ILE A 163 4.60 -8.14 -7.70
C ILE A 163 5.72 -8.91 -8.41
N GLY A 164 6.98 -8.61 -8.09
CA GLY A 164 8.16 -9.29 -8.59
C GLY A 164 8.55 -10.53 -7.78
N GLU A 165 7.77 -10.91 -6.76
CA GLU A 165 7.99 -12.09 -5.91
C GLU A 165 9.43 -12.19 -5.38
N SER A 166 9.95 -11.06 -4.87
CA SER A 166 11.37 -10.89 -4.54
C SER A 166 11.86 -11.64 -3.30
N PHE A 167 11.02 -12.46 -2.67
CA PHE A 167 11.32 -13.21 -1.45
C PHE A 167 11.52 -14.72 -1.71
N ASP A 168 11.93 -15.06 -2.94
CA ASP A 168 12.22 -16.43 -3.39
C ASP A 168 11.09 -17.41 -3.04
N GLU A 169 11.42 -18.56 -2.44
CA GLU A 169 10.46 -19.57 -2.02
C GLU A 169 9.48 -19.06 -0.96
N HIS A 170 9.84 -18.01 -0.22
CA HIS A 170 9.02 -17.43 0.84
C HIS A 170 8.01 -16.38 0.32
N SER A 171 8.03 -16.03 -0.97
CA SER A 171 7.03 -15.10 -1.55
C SER A 171 5.58 -15.62 -1.41
N ARG A 172 5.40 -16.95 -1.34
CA ARG A 172 4.10 -17.58 -1.02
C ARG A 172 3.56 -17.24 0.38
N GLU A 173 4.44 -16.87 1.31
CA GLU A 173 4.08 -16.50 2.68
C GLU A 173 3.60 -15.04 2.77
N VAL A 174 3.91 -14.21 1.78
CA VAL A 174 3.48 -12.81 1.71
C VAL A 174 2.02 -12.72 1.27
N CYS A 175 1.22 -12.03 2.08
CA CYS A 175 -0.18 -11.73 1.79
C CYS A 175 -0.33 -10.43 0.99
N GLY A 176 0.44 -9.40 1.36
CA GLY A 176 0.30 -8.06 0.83
C GLY A 176 1.10 -7.03 1.61
N ALA A 177 0.88 -5.76 1.30
CA ALA A 177 1.51 -4.64 1.97
C ALA A 177 0.54 -3.48 2.17
N VAL A 178 0.79 -2.68 3.19
CA VAL A 178 -0.02 -1.50 3.55
C VAL A 178 0.90 -0.30 3.74
N VAL A 179 0.51 0.85 3.21
CA VAL A 179 1.07 2.15 3.60
C VAL A 179 0.02 2.96 4.35
N ASN A 180 0.39 3.47 5.53
CA ASN A 180 -0.47 4.26 6.39
C ASN A 180 0.01 5.70 6.47
N ILE A 181 -0.84 6.65 6.09
CA ILE A 181 -0.54 8.07 6.15
C ILE A 181 -1.11 8.64 7.44
N ARG A 182 -0.27 9.15 8.34
CA ARG A 182 -0.71 9.65 9.65
C ARG A 182 -0.05 10.98 9.98
N THR A 183 -0.64 11.74 10.89
CA THR A 183 -0.11 13.06 11.29
C THR A 183 1.29 12.97 11.92
N LYS A 184 1.54 11.92 12.73
CA LYS A 184 2.79 11.77 13.49
C LYS A 184 3.91 11.09 12.69
N ALA A 185 3.59 9.95 12.09
CA ALA A 185 4.56 9.11 11.40
C ALA A 185 3.84 8.19 10.42
N ASP A 186 4.39 8.08 9.21
CA ASP A 186 3.89 7.16 8.21
C ASP A 186 4.48 5.78 8.43
N LYS A 187 3.75 4.76 7.98
CA LYS A 187 4.17 3.37 8.16
C LYS A 187 4.00 2.62 6.87
N ILE A 188 5.00 1.82 6.51
CA ILE A 188 4.89 0.82 5.45
C ILE A 188 5.04 -0.54 6.10
N ALA A 189 4.15 -1.46 5.77
CA ALA A 189 4.13 -2.78 6.35
C ALA A 189 3.94 -3.88 5.32
N VAL A 190 4.78 -4.91 5.34
CA VAL A 190 4.60 -6.15 4.55
C VAL A 190 4.01 -7.21 5.45
N TRP A 191 2.86 -7.76 5.06
CA TRP A 191 2.09 -8.75 5.83
C TRP A 191 2.41 -10.15 5.34
N THR A 192 2.59 -11.07 6.30
CA THR A 192 2.84 -12.48 6.03
C THR A 192 1.83 -13.35 6.76
N ARG A 193 1.57 -14.54 6.24
CA ARG A 193 0.45 -15.39 6.65
C ARG A 193 0.64 -16.15 7.96
N GLU A 194 1.88 -16.41 8.37
CA GLU A 194 2.19 -17.26 9.52
C GLU A 194 3.35 -16.67 10.33
N ALA A 195 3.03 -16.08 11.48
CA ALA A 195 4.00 -15.43 12.35
C ALA A 195 4.96 -16.42 13.03
N GLU A 196 4.59 -17.69 13.15
CA GLU A 196 5.45 -18.72 13.77
C GLU A 196 6.46 -19.33 12.79
N ASN A 197 6.35 -19.07 11.49
CA ASN A 197 7.35 -19.46 10.50
C ASN A 197 8.59 -18.56 10.58
N GLN A 198 9.37 -18.72 11.66
CA GLN A 198 10.53 -17.86 11.95
C GLN A 198 11.52 -17.79 10.79
N ALA A 199 11.81 -18.91 10.13
CA ALA A 199 12.76 -18.94 9.01
C ALA A 199 12.29 -18.06 7.84
N GLY A 200 11.04 -18.24 7.40
CA GLY A 200 10.45 -17.44 6.32
C GLY A 200 10.30 -15.98 6.69
N VAL A 201 9.82 -15.69 7.90
CA VAL A 201 9.63 -14.31 8.38
C VAL A 201 10.97 -13.55 8.44
N LEU A 202 12.03 -14.16 8.98
CA LEU A 202 13.35 -13.55 9.05
C LEU A 202 13.97 -13.38 7.65
N HIS A 203 13.81 -14.35 6.76
CA HIS A 203 14.29 -14.23 5.39
C HIS A 203 13.62 -13.05 4.67
N ILE A 204 12.28 -13.00 4.69
CA ILE A 204 11.50 -11.90 4.10
C ILE A 204 11.96 -10.56 4.68
N GLY A 205 12.16 -10.47 6.00
CA GLY A 205 12.59 -9.24 6.66
C GLY A 205 13.96 -8.75 6.20
N ARG A 206 14.94 -9.66 6.07
CA ARG A 206 16.30 -9.32 5.61
C ARG A 206 16.29 -8.83 4.16
N VAL A 207 15.66 -9.60 3.28
CA VAL A 207 15.56 -9.24 1.85
C VAL A 207 14.81 -7.93 1.71
N TYR A 208 13.70 -7.74 2.43
CA TYR A 208 12.93 -6.50 2.38
C TYR A 208 13.77 -5.29 2.83
N LYS A 209 14.48 -5.41 3.95
CA LYS A 209 15.38 -4.36 4.45
C LYS A 209 16.46 -3.98 3.43
N GLU A 210 17.06 -4.99 2.80
CA GLU A 210 18.09 -4.81 1.76
C GLU A 210 17.51 -4.13 0.51
N ARG A 211 16.36 -4.59 0.01
CA ARG A 211 15.70 -4.03 -1.18
C ARG A 211 15.29 -2.58 -1.00
N LEU A 212 14.82 -2.21 0.20
CA LEU A 212 14.51 -0.82 0.53
C LEU A 212 15.76 0.09 0.61
N GLY A 213 16.97 -0.49 0.63
CA GLY A 213 18.23 0.25 0.79
C GLY A 213 18.38 0.85 2.18
N LEU A 214 17.76 0.25 3.20
CA LEU A 214 17.84 0.78 4.56
C LEU A 214 19.24 0.57 5.13
N SER A 215 19.75 1.58 5.83
CA SER A 215 21.04 1.48 6.53
C SER A 215 21.05 0.27 7.48
N THR A 216 22.19 -0.39 7.60
CA THR A 216 22.42 -1.48 8.55
C THR A 216 22.12 -1.10 10.01
N LYS A 217 22.18 0.20 10.33
CA LYS A 217 21.84 0.76 11.66
C LYS A 217 20.34 0.81 11.93
N ILE A 218 19.50 0.85 10.89
CA ILE A 218 18.05 0.89 11.03
C ILE A 218 17.58 -0.52 11.32
N VAL A 219 16.91 -0.71 12.45
CA VAL A 219 16.29 -1.99 12.82
C VAL A 219 14.81 -1.91 12.47
N ILE A 220 14.32 -2.85 11.67
CA ILE A 220 12.88 -3.00 11.42
C ILE A 220 12.33 -4.12 12.30
N GLY A 221 11.06 -4.02 12.69
CA GLY A 221 10.43 -4.94 13.64
C GLY A 221 9.30 -5.73 13.00
N TYR A 222 9.20 -7.01 13.34
CA TYR A 222 8.07 -7.85 12.98
C TYR A 222 7.08 -7.96 14.13
N GLN A 223 5.81 -7.69 13.86
CA GLN A 223 4.73 -7.70 14.86
C GLN A 223 3.67 -8.71 14.44
N ALA A 224 3.33 -9.65 15.33
CA ALA A 224 2.22 -10.55 15.11
C ALA A 224 0.88 -9.79 15.14
N HIS A 225 -0.07 -10.19 14.30
CA HIS A 225 -1.38 -9.52 14.25
C HIS A 225 -2.16 -9.70 15.56
N ALA A 226 -2.11 -10.88 16.17
CA ALA A 226 -2.75 -11.17 17.46
C ALA A 226 -2.28 -10.23 18.60
N ASP A 227 -0.97 -9.93 18.63
CA ASP A 227 -0.39 -9.02 19.64
C ASP A 227 -0.75 -7.55 19.41
N THR A 228 -1.01 -7.19 18.15
CA THR A 228 -1.36 -5.82 17.76
C THR A 228 -2.85 -5.56 18.00
N ALA A 229 -3.71 -6.54 17.74
CA ALA A 229 -5.16 -6.40 17.88
C ALA A 229 -5.62 -6.24 19.34
N THR A 230 -4.88 -6.84 20.29
CA THR A 230 -5.23 -6.84 21.72
C THR A 230 -4.76 -5.59 22.47
N LYS A 231 -3.97 -4.70 21.85
CA LYS A 231 -3.36 -3.55 22.51
C LYS A 231 -3.99 -2.23 22.06
N SER A 232 -4.65 -1.53 22.98
CA SER A 232 -5.28 -0.22 22.73
C SER A 232 -4.35 0.98 22.92
N ASN A 233 -3.28 0.86 23.73
CA ASN A 233 -2.47 2.01 24.18
C ASN A 233 -0.95 1.80 24.27
N SER A 234 -0.40 0.65 23.89
CA SER A 234 1.06 0.40 23.88
C SER A 234 1.54 -0.12 22.52
N LEU A 235 2.77 0.24 22.13
CA LEU A 235 3.41 -0.31 20.94
C LEU A 235 3.44 -1.85 21.05
N ALA A 236 2.96 -2.53 20.01
CA ALA A 236 3.04 -3.99 19.93
C ALA A 236 4.51 -4.42 20.05
N LYS A 237 4.76 -5.49 20.82
CA LYS A 237 6.12 -5.99 21.01
C LYS A 237 6.56 -6.64 19.70
N ASN A 238 7.80 -6.38 19.30
CA ASN A 238 8.36 -7.05 18.13
C ASN A 238 8.66 -8.51 18.50
N LYS A 239 8.15 -9.45 17.69
CA LYS A 239 8.48 -10.87 17.78
C LYS A 239 9.85 -11.15 17.19
N PHE A 240 10.17 -10.47 16.08
CA PHE A 240 11.49 -10.53 15.43
C PHE A 240 11.98 -9.14 15.06
N VAL A 241 13.29 -9.02 14.84
CA VAL A 241 13.95 -7.79 14.36
C VAL A 241 15.04 -8.17 13.36
N VAL A 242 15.27 -7.31 12.36
CA VAL A 242 16.34 -7.45 11.36
C VAL A 242 16.98 -6.12 11.00
#